data_AF-A0A965J5R3-F1
#
_entry.id   AF-A0A965J5R3-F1
#
_cell.length_a   1.000
_cell.length_b   1.000
_cell.length_c   1.000
_cell.angle_alpha   90.00
_cell.angle_beta   90.00
_cell.angle_gamma   90.00
#
_symmetry.space_group_name_H-M   'P 1'
#
loop_
_entity.id
_entity.type
_entity.pdbx_description
1 polymer ?
#
loop_
_entity_poly.entity_id
_entity_poly.type
_entity_poly.pdbx_seq_one_letter_code
_entity_poly.pdbx_strand_id
1 'polypeptide(L)'
;LQEAFVTQMRLPAGGINVLLVVALIWAALSTPEIGALTGFGAGLMIDLSQTSPGPMGHWTLVMIIACYSVAFLGYGDDNIRGNPINIVLITTIGVVAAQAVFLVLGLMLGQEIGSITNVIFLLAGSAFWTAIISPLLLKVISYFHSNIFGTRSRI
;
A
#
# COMPACT_ATOMS: atom_id res chain seq x y z
N LEU A 1 0.30 15.16 -9.87
CA LEU A 1 1.29 14.96 -10.96
C LEU A 1 1.67 13.48 -11.12
N GLN A 2 2.05 12.77 -10.06
CA GLN A 2 2.39 11.34 -10.14
C GLN A 2 1.24 10.45 -10.62
N GLU A 3 0.05 10.54 -10.01
CA GLU A 3 -1.12 9.77 -10.48
C GLU A 3 -1.48 10.14 -11.91
N ALA A 4 -1.54 11.43 -12.25
CA ALA A 4 -1.82 11.88 -13.61
C ALA A 4 -0.84 11.29 -14.66
N PHE A 5 0.44 11.15 -14.34
CA PHE A 5 1.43 10.55 -15.24
C PHE A 5 1.25 9.02 -15.37
N VAL A 6 0.96 8.32 -14.27
CA VAL A 6 0.69 6.86 -14.28
C VAL A 6 -0.63 6.55 -15.00
N THR A 7 -1.66 7.37 -14.81
CA THR A 7 -2.97 7.23 -15.48
C THR A 7 -2.85 7.53 -16.97
N GLN A 8 -1.95 8.44 -17.39
CA GLN A 8 -1.62 8.68 -18.80
C GLN A 8 -0.90 7.49 -19.45
N MET A 9 -0.13 6.70 -18.68
CA MET A 9 0.53 5.49 -19.19
C MET A 9 -0.42 4.30 -19.41
N ARG A 10 -1.73 4.42 -19.09
CA ARG A 10 -2.77 3.40 -19.32
C ARG A 10 -2.27 1.97 -19.12
N LEU A 11 -1.65 1.71 -17.97
CA LEU A 11 -1.21 0.35 -17.66
C LEU A 11 -2.45 -0.57 -17.66
N PRO A 12 -2.36 -1.75 -18.30
CA PRO A 12 -3.49 -2.66 -18.38
C PRO A 12 -3.97 -3.04 -16.97
N ALA A 13 -5.29 -3.19 -16.83
CA ALA A 13 -5.95 -3.60 -15.59
C ALA A 13 -5.81 -2.63 -14.39
N GLY A 14 -5.82 -1.31 -14.63
CA GLY A 14 -5.97 -0.31 -13.55
C GLY A 14 -4.67 0.25 -12.99
N GLY A 15 -3.52 -0.23 -13.46
CA GLY A 15 -2.20 0.28 -13.12
C GLY A 15 -1.76 0.03 -11.68
N ILE A 16 -0.81 0.85 -11.22
CA ILE A 16 -0.17 0.71 -9.91
C ILE A 16 -0.35 1.98 -9.08
N ASN A 17 -0.85 1.82 -7.85
CA ASN A 17 -0.81 2.88 -6.86
C ASN A 17 0.54 2.84 -6.14
N VAL A 18 1.51 3.58 -6.68
CA VAL A 18 2.88 3.61 -6.14
C VAL A 18 2.91 4.14 -4.70
N LEU A 19 2.07 5.11 -4.35
CA LEU A 19 2.01 5.65 -2.99
C LEU A 19 1.61 4.57 -1.99
N LEU A 20 0.60 3.77 -2.35
CA LEU A 20 0.12 2.66 -1.53
C LEU A 20 1.17 1.55 -1.40
N VAL A 21 1.87 1.21 -2.49
CA VAL A 21 2.99 0.23 -2.45
C VAL A 21 4.13 0.73 -1.57
N VAL A 22 4.56 1.99 -1.74
CA VAL A 22 5.63 2.60 -0.93
C VAL A 22 5.27 2.61 0.54
N ALA A 23 4.05 3.03 0.89
CA ALA A 23 3.59 3.08 2.27
C ALA A 23 3.54 1.69 2.93
N LEU A 24 3.10 0.66 2.19
CA LEU A 24 3.06 -0.72 2.71
C LEU A 24 4.46 -1.33 2.85
N ILE A 25 5.38 -1.10 1.90
CA ILE A 25 6.79 -1.54 2.05
C ILE A 25 7.44 -0.85 3.25
N TRP A 26 7.23 0.46 3.40
CA TRP A 26 7.73 1.21 4.54
C TRP A 26 7.17 0.68 5.86
N ALA A 27 5.88 0.38 5.91
CA ALA A 27 5.23 -0.22 7.07
C ALA A 27 5.80 -1.61 7.39
N ALA A 28 6.01 -2.47 6.38
CA ALA A 28 6.59 -3.81 6.56
C ALA A 28 7.99 -3.79 7.17
N LEU A 29 8.75 -2.70 6.96
CA LEU A 29 10.08 -2.49 7.50
C LEU A 29 10.08 -1.80 8.88
N SER A 30 8.95 -1.29 9.35
CA SER A 30 8.83 -0.43 10.53
C SER A 30 8.10 -1.10 11.70
N THR A 31 8.04 -0.44 12.85
CA THR A 31 7.20 -0.90 13.97
C THR A 31 5.71 -0.65 13.67
N PRO A 32 4.78 -1.35 14.33
CA PRO A 32 3.33 -1.18 14.09
C PRO A 32 2.85 0.27 14.24
N GLU A 33 3.40 1.03 15.18
CA GLU A 33 3.04 2.43 15.42
C GLU A 33 3.49 3.33 14.26
N ILE A 34 4.71 3.12 13.76
CA ILE A 34 5.24 3.86 12.60
C ILE A 34 4.51 3.44 11.32
N GLY A 35 4.13 2.17 11.20
CA GLY A 35 3.27 1.67 10.14
C GLY A 35 1.93 2.39 10.12
N ALA A 36 1.22 2.43 11.25
CA ALA A 36 -0.07 3.13 11.36
C ALA A 36 0.04 4.63 11.04
N LEU A 37 1.10 5.31 11.52
CA LEU A 37 1.33 6.72 11.20
C LEU A 37 1.59 6.95 9.71
N THR A 38 2.35 6.05 9.08
CA THR A 38 2.60 6.09 7.63
C THR A 38 1.30 5.87 6.86
N GLY A 39 0.47 4.92 7.30
CA GLY A 39 -0.85 4.67 6.74
C GLY A 39 -1.77 5.88 6.85
N PHE A 40 -1.82 6.53 8.00
CA PHE A 40 -2.57 7.78 8.20
C PHE A 40 -2.12 8.88 7.22
N GLY A 41 -0.82 9.15 7.15
CA GLY A 41 -0.27 10.19 6.28
C GLY A 41 -0.50 9.88 4.80
N ALA A 42 -0.24 8.65 4.36
CA ALA A 42 -0.45 8.23 2.98
C ALA A 42 -1.93 8.25 2.61
N GLY A 43 -2.81 7.75 3.49
CA GLY A 43 -4.24 7.75 3.26
C GLY A 43 -4.83 9.16 3.19
N LEU A 44 -4.35 10.10 4.02
CA LEU A 44 -4.72 11.52 3.90
C LEU A 44 -4.27 12.11 2.57
N MET A 45 -3.06 11.79 2.10
CA MET A 45 -2.60 12.24 0.80
C MET A 45 -3.45 11.69 -0.35
N ILE A 46 -3.90 10.43 -0.26
CA ILE A 46 -4.80 9.82 -1.24
C ILE A 46 -6.17 10.52 -1.17
N ASP A 47 -6.73 10.73 0.01
CA ASP A 47 -8.03 11.38 0.19
C ASP A 47 -8.03 12.84 -0.30
N LEU A 48 -6.90 13.55 -0.19
CA LEU A 48 -6.71 14.91 -0.73
C LEU A 48 -6.47 14.95 -2.24
N SER A 49 -6.28 13.79 -2.90
CA SER A 49 -6.08 13.76 -4.34
C SER A 49 -7.38 14.09 -5.08
N GLN A 50 -7.28 14.91 -6.13
CA GLN A 50 -8.43 15.32 -6.95
C GLN A 50 -9.09 14.15 -7.70
N THR A 51 -8.39 13.02 -7.78
CA THR A 51 -8.79 11.78 -8.43
C THR A 51 -9.27 10.73 -7.43
N SER A 52 -9.30 11.04 -6.13
CA SER A 52 -9.72 10.09 -5.10
C SER A 52 -11.20 9.74 -5.25
N PRO A 53 -11.54 8.46 -5.38
CA PRO A 53 -12.93 8.05 -5.27
C PRO A 53 -13.37 8.10 -3.80
N GLY A 54 -14.50 8.76 -3.52
CA GLY A 54 -15.19 8.66 -2.24
C GLY A 54 -14.98 9.79 -1.23
N PRO A 55 -15.64 9.67 -0.06
CA PRO A 55 -15.63 10.72 0.95
C PRO A 55 -14.26 10.84 1.62
N MET A 56 -13.94 12.05 2.06
CA MET A 56 -12.72 12.33 2.81
C MET A 56 -12.60 11.41 4.03
N GLY A 57 -11.43 10.79 4.22
CA GLY A 57 -11.14 9.88 5.32
C GLY A 57 -11.33 8.39 4.98
N HIS A 58 -11.89 8.07 3.81
CA HIS A 58 -12.11 6.68 3.41
C HIS A 58 -10.78 5.94 3.17
N TRP A 59 -9.87 6.49 2.36
CA TRP A 59 -8.54 5.89 2.20
C TRP A 59 -7.70 5.99 3.46
N THR A 60 -7.86 7.07 4.22
CA THR A 60 -7.19 7.24 5.52
C THR A 60 -7.48 6.07 6.46
N LEU A 61 -8.75 5.70 6.64
CA LEU A 61 -9.13 4.58 7.49
C LEU A 61 -8.51 3.27 6.99
N VAL A 62 -8.64 2.99 5.69
CA VAL A 62 -8.13 1.77 5.07
C VAL A 62 -6.62 1.66 5.24
N MET A 63 -5.89 2.74 4.98
CA MET A 63 -4.43 2.74 5.03
C MET A 63 -3.88 2.60 6.44
N ILE A 64 -4.53 3.18 7.47
CA ILE A 64 -4.13 2.96 8.86
C ILE A 64 -4.19 1.47 9.20
N ILE A 65 -5.32 0.82 8.89
CA ILE A 65 -5.53 -0.60 9.19
C ILE A 65 -4.53 -1.45 8.40
N ALA A 66 -4.41 -1.21 7.09
CA ALA A 66 -3.53 -1.99 6.23
C ALA A 66 -2.05 -1.87 6.65
N CYS A 67 -1.55 -0.65 6.86
CA CYS A 67 -0.17 -0.44 7.25
C CYS A 67 0.11 -0.96 8.67
N TYR A 68 -0.83 -0.80 9.62
CA TYR A 68 -0.69 -1.40 10.95
C TYR A 68 -0.62 -2.93 10.87
N SER A 69 -1.52 -3.57 10.13
CA SER A 69 -1.55 -5.03 10.00
C SER A 69 -0.28 -5.57 9.32
N VAL A 70 0.19 -4.93 8.25
CA VAL A 70 1.43 -5.33 7.57
C VAL A 70 2.65 -5.14 8.47
N ALA A 71 2.72 -4.02 9.20
CA ALA A 71 3.80 -3.78 10.16
C ALA A 71 3.75 -4.75 11.33
N PHE A 72 2.57 -5.11 11.84
CA PHE A 72 2.40 -6.09 12.91
C PHE A 72 2.86 -7.49 12.49
N LEU A 73 2.45 -7.93 11.30
CA LEU A 73 2.87 -9.22 10.74
C LEU A 73 4.37 -9.27 10.42
N GLY A 74 4.93 -8.17 9.92
CA GLY A 74 6.37 -8.06 9.68
C GLY A 74 7.18 -8.02 10.98
N TYR A 75 6.79 -7.17 11.93
CA TYR A 75 7.52 -6.96 13.18
C TYR A 75 7.48 -8.17 14.12
N GLY A 76 6.39 -8.96 14.08
CA GLY A 76 6.23 -10.14 14.93
C GLY A 76 7.10 -11.34 14.55
N ASP A 77 7.68 -11.37 13.35
CA ASP A 77 8.51 -12.48 12.86
C ASP A 77 9.74 -11.97 12.07
N ASP A 78 10.92 -12.08 12.69
CA ASP A 78 12.19 -11.66 12.08
C ASP A 78 12.50 -12.42 10.78
N ASN A 79 11.98 -13.64 10.58
CA ASN A 79 12.12 -14.36 9.31
C ASN A 79 11.33 -13.70 8.18
N ILE A 80 10.21 -13.02 8.50
CA ILE A 80 9.41 -12.30 7.51
C ILE A 80 10.15 -11.03 7.06
N ARG A 81 10.79 -10.31 7.98
CA ARG A 81 11.56 -9.08 7.64
C ARG A 81 12.93 -9.37 7.03
N GLY A 82 13.55 -10.50 7.37
CA GLY A 82 14.87 -10.87 6.86
C GLY A 82 14.88 -11.27 5.38
N ASN A 83 13.73 -11.69 4.82
CA ASN A 83 13.64 -12.14 3.44
C ASN A 83 12.92 -11.12 2.54
N PRO A 84 13.61 -10.55 1.54
CA PRO A 84 13.02 -9.62 0.56
C PRO A 84 11.78 -10.19 -0.16
N ILE A 85 11.73 -11.49 -0.39
CA ILE A 85 10.58 -12.15 -1.05
C ILE A 85 9.34 -12.07 -0.18
N ASN A 86 9.48 -12.27 1.13
CA ASN A 86 8.37 -12.19 2.08
C ASN A 86 7.80 -10.76 2.14
N ILE A 87 8.66 -9.75 2.08
CA ILE A 87 8.24 -8.34 2.04
C ILE A 87 7.46 -8.02 0.75
N VAL A 88 7.91 -8.55 -0.39
CA VAL A 88 7.17 -8.38 -1.66
C VAL A 88 5.80 -9.06 -1.58
N LEU A 89 5.72 -10.28 -1.04
CA LEU A 89 4.47 -11.02 -0.90
C LEU A 89 3.49 -10.32 0.05
N ILE A 90 3.94 -9.92 1.23
CA ILE A 90 3.06 -9.26 2.22
C ILE A 90 2.59 -7.89 1.71
N THR A 91 3.44 -7.16 0.98
CA THR A 91 3.06 -5.91 0.32
C THR A 91 1.99 -6.18 -0.73
N THR A 92 2.19 -7.16 -1.60
CA THR A 92 1.23 -7.50 -2.68
C THR A 92 -0.12 -7.91 -2.11
N ILE A 93 -0.14 -8.75 -1.09
CA ILE A 93 -1.37 -9.13 -0.38
C ILE A 93 -1.99 -7.90 0.29
N GLY A 94 -1.18 -7.06 0.94
CA GLY A 94 -1.62 -5.81 1.57
C GLY A 94 -2.29 -4.86 0.59
N VAL A 95 -1.79 -4.74 -0.65
CA VAL A 95 -2.40 -3.92 -1.70
C VAL A 95 -3.80 -4.42 -2.03
N VAL A 96 -3.93 -5.71 -2.34
CA VAL A 96 -5.22 -6.30 -2.71
C VAL A 96 -6.20 -6.23 -1.55
N ALA A 97 -5.73 -6.51 -0.33
CA ALA A 97 -6.55 -6.44 0.87
C ALA A 97 -7.03 -5.02 1.16
N ALA A 98 -6.16 -4.01 1.06
CA ALA A 98 -6.53 -2.61 1.23
C ALA A 98 -7.59 -2.19 0.21
N GLN A 99 -7.40 -2.53 -1.07
CA GLN A 99 -8.38 -2.24 -2.12
C GLN A 99 -9.71 -2.98 -1.89
N ALA A 100 -9.67 -4.24 -1.44
CA ALA A 100 -10.88 -4.99 -1.10
C ALA A 100 -11.64 -4.36 0.07
N VAL A 101 -10.94 -3.95 1.13
CA VAL A 101 -11.56 -3.25 2.28
C VAL A 101 -12.16 -1.92 1.84
N PHE A 102 -11.45 -1.15 1.01
CA PHE A 102 -11.97 0.09 0.43
C PHE A 102 -13.26 -0.14 -0.36
N LEU A 103 -13.31 -1.19 -1.19
CA LEU A 103 -14.52 -1.54 -1.95
C LEU A 103 -15.68 -1.91 -1.01
N VAL A 104 -15.43 -2.74 0.01
CA VAL A 104 -16.46 -3.15 0.98
C VAL A 104 -17.00 -1.95 1.74
N LEU A 105 -16.13 -1.08 2.24
CA LEU A 105 -16.53 0.15 2.92
C LEU A 105 -17.26 1.12 1.98
N GLY A 106 -16.82 1.22 0.73
CA GLY A 106 -17.51 1.98 -0.31
C GLY A 106 -18.95 1.50 -0.54
N LEU A 107 -19.18 0.19 -0.61
CA LEU A 107 -20.54 -0.38 -0.70
C LEU A 107 -21.38 -0.01 0.52
N MET A 108 -20.81 -0.09 1.72
CA MET A 108 -21.51 0.28 2.96
C MET A 108 -21.89 1.76 3.01
N LEU A 109 -21.10 2.61 2.34
CA LEU A 109 -21.36 4.04 2.18
C LEU A 109 -22.30 4.36 1.00
N GLY A 110 -22.83 3.35 0.32
CA GLY A 110 -23.77 3.50 -0.80
C GLY A 110 -23.10 3.90 -2.12
N GLN A 111 -21.80 3.67 -2.29
CA GLN A 111 -21.10 3.94 -3.54
C GLN A 111 -21.50 2.94 -4.62
N GLU A 112 -21.75 3.44 -5.83
CA GLU A 112 -21.93 2.59 -7.00
C GLU A 112 -20.59 1.99 -7.42
N ILE A 113 -20.48 0.67 -7.29
CA ILE A 113 -19.32 -0.08 -7.77
C ILE A 113 -19.66 -0.62 -9.16
N GLY A 114 -18.67 -0.55 -10.06
CA GLY A 114 -18.79 -1.12 -11.40
C GLY A 114 -18.98 -2.65 -11.37
N SER A 115 -19.00 -3.26 -12.56
CA SER A 115 -19.17 -4.71 -12.70
C SER A 115 -18.14 -5.51 -11.86
N ILE A 116 -18.62 -6.55 -11.17
CA ILE A 116 -17.80 -7.47 -10.36
C ILE A 116 -16.63 -8.05 -11.17
N THR A 117 -16.85 -8.39 -12.44
CA THR A 117 -15.80 -8.90 -13.34
C THR A 117 -14.70 -7.85 -13.53
N ASN A 118 -15.07 -6.58 -13.67
CA ASN A 118 -14.10 -5.49 -13.79
C ASN A 118 -13.33 -5.28 -12.48
N VAL A 119 -13.99 -5.38 -11.33
CA VAL A 119 -13.35 -5.28 -10.01
C VAL A 119 -12.30 -6.38 -9.83
N ILE A 120 -12.64 -7.64 -10.13
CA ILE A 120 -11.70 -8.76 -10.04
C ILE A 120 -10.52 -8.55 -10.99
N PHE A 121 -10.79 -8.09 -12.21
CA PHE A 121 -9.73 -7.81 -13.20
C PHE A 121 -8.79 -6.69 -12.72
N LEU A 122 -9.32 -5.63 -12.12
CA LEU A 122 -8.54 -4.53 -11.54
C LEU A 122 -7.69 -4.98 -10.34
N LEU A 123 -8.24 -5.79 -9.43
CA LEU A 123 -7.50 -6.34 -8.29
C LEU A 123 -6.39 -7.32 -8.73
N ALA A 124 -6.65 -8.14 -9.74
CA ALA A 124 -5.63 -9.02 -10.31
C ALA A 124 -4.53 -8.22 -11.01
N GLY A 125 -4.89 -7.16 -11.72
CA GLY A 125 -3.96 -6.23 -12.35
C GLY A 125 -3.07 -5.52 -11.34
N SER A 126 -3.66 -4.97 -10.27
CA SER A 126 -2.92 -4.29 -9.21
C SER A 126 -1.97 -5.25 -8.49
N ALA A 127 -2.40 -6.48 -8.22
CA ALA A 127 -1.56 -7.53 -7.64
C ALA A 127 -0.36 -7.84 -8.54
N PHE A 128 -0.61 -8.05 -9.83
CA PHE A 128 0.44 -8.36 -10.82
C PHE A 128 1.48 -7.24 -10.91
N TRP A 129 1.04 -5.99 -11.09
CA TRP A 129 1.95 -4.85 -11.17
C TRP A 129 2.70 -4.61 -9.86
N THR A 130 2.04 -4.79 -8.72
CA THR A 130 2.67 -4.66 -7.41
C THR A 130 3.77 -5.71 -7.26
N ALA A 131 3.52 -6.98 -7.57
CA ALA A 131 4.53 -8.04 -7.43
C ALA A 131 5.81 -7.76 -8.25
N ILE A 132 5.67 -7.15 -9.43
CA ILE A 132 6.79 -6.81 -10.31
C ILE A 132 7.56 -5.58 -9.81
N ILE A 133 6.86 -4.54 -9.38
CA ILE A 133 7.48 -3.25 -9.03
C ILE A 133 8.00 -3.24 -7.58
N SER A 134 7.35 -3.97 -6.68
CA SER A 134 7.72 -4.06 -5.26
C SER A 134 9.20 -4.37 -5.00
N PRO A 135 9.86 -5.37 -5.64
CA PRO A 135 11.28 -5.63 -5.38
C PRO A 135 12.19 -4.46 -5.77
N LEU A 136 11.82 -3.72 -6.83
CA LEU A 136 12.58 -2.55 -7.29
C LEU A 136 12.44 -1.38 -6.31
N LEU A 137 11.22 -1.12 -5.84
CA LEU A 137 10.95 -0.11 -4.81
C LEU A 137 11.55 -0.51 -3.46
N LEU A 138 11.50 -1.78 -3.09
CA LEU A 138 12.06 -2.30 -1.84
C LEU A 138 13.54 -1.95 -1.72
N LYS A 139 14.33 -2.10 -2.79
CA LYS A 139 15.76 -1.74 -2.78
C LYS A 139 15.99 -0.26 -2.45
N VAL A 140 15.14 0.62 -2.98
CA VAL A 140 15.24 2.07 -2.75
C VAL A 140 14.78 2.40 -1.33
N ILE A 141 13.65 1.84 -0.90
CA ILE A 141 13.06 2.11 0.41
C ILE A 141 13.93 1.58 1.54
N SER A 142 14.49 0.37 1.41
CA SER A 142 15.37 -0.21 2.42
C SER A 142 16.64 0.62 2.61
N TYR A 143 17.19 1.19 1.52
CA TYR A 143 18.30 2.14 1.60
C TYR A 143 17.94 3.36 2.46
N PHE A 144 16.83 4.03 2.17
CA PHE A 144 16.39 5.19 2.97
C PHE A 144 16.07 4.82 4.42
N HIS A 145 15.39 3.69 4.63
CA HIS A 145 15.03 3.21 5.96
C HIS A 145 16.28 2.94 6.80
N SER A 146 17.31 2.31 6.21
CA SER A 146 18.59 2.08 6.88
C SER A 146 19.33 3.38 7.23
N ASN A 147 19.25 4.42 6.41
CA ASN A 147 19.88 5.71 6.71
C ASN A 147 19.13 6.48 7.83
N ILE A 148 17.82 6.31 7.93
CA ILE A 148 16.99 7.02 8.91
C ILE A 148 17.02 6.31 10.27
N PHE A 149 16.95 4.98 10.28
CA PHE A 149 16.83 4.17 11.50
C PHE A 149 18.10 3.39 11.86
N GLY A 150 19.00 3.14 10.92
CA GLY A 150 20.24 2.38 11.14
C GLY A 150 21.30 3.10 12.00
N THR A 151 21.16 4.41 12.22
CA THR A 151 22.04 5.17 13.11
C THR A 151 21.69 4.97 14.60
N ARG A 152 20.56 4.33 14.94
CA ARG A 152 20.11 4.14 16.33
C ARG A 152 20.41 2.76 16.93
N SER A 153 20.93 1.80 16.17
CA SER A 153 21.21 0.44 16.67
C SER A 153 22.68 0.19 17.08
N ARG A 154 23.44 1.25 17.36
CA ARG A 154 24.83 1.17 17.87
C ARG A 154 25.00 2.01 19.14
N ILE A 155 24.20 1.72 20.16
CA ILE A 155 24.44 2.19 21.53
C ILE A 155 24.38 0.98 22.46
#